data_AF-A0ABD5WT85-F1
#
_entry.id   AF-A0ABD5WT85-F1
#
_cell.length_a   1.000
_cell.length_b   1.000
_cell.length_c   1.000
_cell.angle_alpha   90.00
_cell.angle_beta   90.00
_cell.angle_gamma   90.00
#
_symmetry.space_group_name_H-M   'P 1'
#
loop_
_entity.id
_entity.type
_entity.pdbx_description
1 polymer ?
#
loop_
_entity_poly.entity_id
_entity_poly.type
_entity_poly.pdbx_seq_one_letter_code
_entity_poly.pdbx_strand_id
1 'polypeptide(L)' 'MPEIDLSPTDRAILEMLREGRCTPAYIAEEHDYSRQHVRNRLQRFMELGYVERVHKGLYELESDPESE' A
#
# COMPACT_ATOMS: atom_id res chain seq x y z
N MET A 1 -10.96 14.98 1.77
CA MET A 1 -9.70 14.63 1.08
C MET A 1 -10.01 14.31 -0.38
N PRO A 2 -9.09 14.40 -1.36
CA PRO A 2 -9.44 14.06 -2.75
C PRO A 2 -9.92 12.60 -2.81
N GLU A 3 -11.09 12.37 -3.38
CA GLU A 3 -11.58 11.02 -3.72
C GLU A 3 -10.56 10.37 -4.66
N ILE A 4 -9.71 9.52 -4.10
CA ILE A 4 -8.75 8.73 -4.87
C ILE A 4 -9.51 7.53 -5.42
N ASP A 5 -9.50 7.38 -6.74
CA ASP A 5 -9.99 6.16 -7.37
C ASP A 5 -9.01 5.02 -7.08
N LEU A 6 -9.37 4.17 -6.11
CA LEU A 6 -8.58 3.03 -5.67
C LEU A 6 -8.84 1.83 -6.58
N SER A 7 -7.80 1.39 -7.26
CA SER A 7 -7.82 0.15 -8.05
C SER A 7 -7.95 -1.09 -7.16
N PRO A 8 -8.25 -2.29 -7.70
CA PRO A 8 -8.25 -3.53 -6.92
C PRO A 8 -6.93 -3.79 -6.20
N THR A 9 -5.80 -3.52 -6.86
CA THR A 9 -4.45 -3.64 -6.26
C THR A 9 -4.28 -2.69 -5.07
N ASP A 10 -4.82 -1.48 -5.17
CA ASP A 10 -4.73 -0.48 -4.11
C ASP A 10 -5.43 -0.93 -2.84
N ARG A 11 -6.66 -1.42 -2.99
CA ARG A 11 -7.45 -1.93 -1.88
C ARG A 11 -6.75 -3.10 -1.21
N ALA A 12 -6.24 -4.05 -2.00
CA ALA A 12 -5.47 -5.19 -1.48
C ALA A 12 -4.23 -4.75 -0.69
N ILE A 13 -3.46 -3.78 -1.20
CA ILE A 13 -2.30 -3.23 -0.49
C ILE A 13 -2.72 -2.59 0.83
N LEU A 14 -3.78 -1.77 0.83
CA LEU A 14 -4.26 -1.06 2.02
C LEU A 14 -4.81 -2.05 3.05
N GLU A 15 -5.59 -3.06 2.63
CA GLU A 15 -6.09 -4.13 3.51
C GLU A 15 -4.95 -4.83 4.25
N MET A 16 -3.89 -5.26 3.53
CA MET A 16 -2.74 -5.88 4.18
C MET A 16 -2.02 -4.92 5.14
N LEU A 17 -1.89 -3.64 4.78
CA LEU A 17 -1.23 -2.65 5.64
C LEU A 17 -2.06 -2.30 6.88
N ARG A 18 -3.38 -2.46 6.84
CA ARG A 18 -4.26 -2.35 8.04
C ARG A 18 -4.00 -3.50 9.02
N GLU A 19 -3.69 -4.68 8.52
CA GLU A 19 -3.35 -5.84 9.36
C GLU A 19 -1.94 -5.75 9.96
N GLY A 20 -1.03 -5.06 9.26
CA GLY A 20 0.28 -4.73 9.79
C GLY A 20 1.31 -4.36 8.73
N ARG A 21 2.55 -4.14 9.20
CA ARG A 21 3.65 -3.72 8.32
C ARG A 21 3.97 -4.80 7.29
N CYS A 22 4.03 -4.40 6.04
CA CYS A 22 4.20 -5.33 4.92
C CYS A 22 5.38 -4.96 4.03
N THR A 23 5.91 -5.95 3.33
CA THR A 23 6.92 -5.73 2.27
C THR A 23 6.27 -5.83 0.90
N PRO A 24 6.80 -5.17 -0.15
CA PRO A 24 6.26 -5.29 -1.50
C PRO A 24 6.29 -6.72 -2.04
N ALA A 25 7.25 -7.54 -1.60
CA ALA A 25 7.36 -8.93 -2.00
C ALA A 25 6.25 -9.78 -1.39
N TYR A 26 5.95 -9.56 -0.11
CA TYR A 26 4.88 -10.25 0.61
C TYR A 26 3.51 -9.92 0.00
N ILE A 27 3.20 -8.63 -0.20
CA ILE A 27 1.92 -8.22 -0.79
C ILE A 27 1.74 -8.77 -2.21
N ALA A 28 2.81 -8.79 -3.00
CA ALA A 28 2.79 -9.34 -4.34
C ALA A 28 2.48 -10.84 -4.36
N GLU A 29 3.00 -11.60 -3.39
CA GLU A 29 2.83 -13.04 -3.30
C GLU A 29 1.41 -13.41 -2.85
N GLU A 30 0.85 -12.71 -1.85
CA GLU A 30 -0.49 -12.98 -1.33
C GLU A 30 -1.61 -12.70 -2.36
N HIS A 31 -1.40 -11.74 -3.27
CA HIS A 31 -2.42 -11.31 -4.23
C HIS A 31 -2.07 -11.60 -5.70
N ASP A 32 -1.04 -12.41 -5.96
CA ASP A 32 -0.55 -12.75 -7.31
C ASP A 32 -0.30 -11.52 -8.20
N TYR A 33 0.25 -10.46 -7.60
CA TYR A 33 0.64 -9.25 -8.30
C TYR A 33 2.14 -9.24 -8.63
N SER A 34 2.53 -8.46 -9.63
CA SER A 34 3.96 -8.22 -9.83
C SER A 34 4.52 -7.32 -8.71
N ARG A 35 5.69 -7.69 -8.19
CA ARG A 35 6.43 -6.88 -7.20
C ARG A 35 6.67 -5.44 -7.66
N GLN A 36 6.89 -5.24 -8.97
CA GLN A 36 7.06 -3.91 -9.56
C GLN A 36 5.78 -3.09 -9.47
N HIS A 37 4.63 -3.68 -9.76
CA HIS A 37 3.34 -3.00 -9.68
C HIS A 37 3.02 -2.58 -8.24
N VAL A 38 3.17 -3.50 -7.28
CA VAL A 38 2.99 -3.22 -5.84
C VAL A 38 3.90 -2.08 -5.38
N ARG A 39 5.19 -2.11 -5.76
CA ARG A 39 6.14 -1.05 -5.41
C ARG A 39 5.72 0.31 -5.96
N ASN A 40 5.25 0.37 -7.21
CA ASN A 40 4.78 1.62 -7.81
C ASN A 40 3.56 2.19 -7.08
N ARG A 41 2.63 1.32 -6.66
CA ARG A 41 1.45 1.72 -5.89
C ARG A 41 1.83 2.23 -4.49
N LEU A 42 2.69 1.51 -3.77
CA LEU A 42 3.21 1.95 -2.46
C LEU A 42 3.93 3.29 -2.53
N GLN A 43 4.71 3.53 -3.59
CA GLN A 43 5.36 4.82 -3.79
C GLN A 43 4.34 5.95 -3.97
N ARG A 44 3.28 5.73 -4.74
CA ARG A 44 2.20 6.70 -4.92
C ARG A 44 1.47 6.99 -3.61
N PHE A 45 1.21 5.98 -2.78
CA PHE A 45 0.61 6.20 -1.47
C PHE A 45 1.50 6.98 -0.51
N MET A 46 2.81 6.77 -0.58
CA MET A 46 3.77 7.55 0.19
C MET A 46 3.82 9.01 -0.24
N GLU A 47 3.79 9.28 -1.55
CA GLU A 47 3.72 10.64 -2.09
C GLU A 47 2.43 11.38 -1.64
N LEU A 48 1.34 10.63 -1.42
CA LEU A 48 0.07 11.15 -0.94
C LEU A 48 -0.05 11.17 0.60
N GLY A 49 0.95 10.65 1.32
CA GLY A 49 0.96 10.62 2.79
C GLY A 49 0.11 9.52 3.44
N TYR A 50 -0.38 8.54 2.68
CA TYR A 50 -1.18 7.43 3.24
C TYR A 50 -0.31 6.32 3.82
N VAL A 51 0.92 6.16 3.34
CA VAL A 51 1.82 5.07 3.72
C VAL A 51 3.22 5.62 3.98
N GLU A 52 3.87 5.17 5.05
CA GLU A 52 5.27 5.46 5.33
C GLU A 52 6.15 4.24 5.08
N ARG A 53 7.41 4.48 4.69
CA ARG A 53 8.45 3.45 4.64
C ARG A 53 9.34 3.54 5.87
N VAL A 54 9.00 2.76 6.90
CA VAL A 54 9.71 2.72 8.18
C VAL A 54 11.07 2.01 8.12
N HIS A 55 11.29 1.14 7.13
CA HIS A 55 12.60 0.52 6.88
C HIS A 55 12.79 0.16 5.40
N LYS A 56 13.99 -0.28 5.02
CA LYS A 56 14.28 -0.77 3.66
C LYS A 56 13.33 -1.91 3.27
N GLY A 57 12.29 -1.57 2.51
CA GLY A 57 11.32 -2.52 1.97
C GLY A 57 10.17 -2.84 2.91
N LEU A 58 10.06 -2.16 4.06
CA LEU A 58 8.97 -2.34 5.03
C LEU A 58 8.13 -1.06 5.06
N TYR A 59 6.83 -1.23 4.90
CA TYR A 59 5.86 -0.16 4.77
C TYR A 59 4.79 -0.28 5.85
N GLU A 60 4.26 0.86 6.30
CA GLU A 60 3.24 1.00 7.34
C GLU A 60 2.14 1.94 6.86
N LEU A 61 0.89 1.69 7.26
CA LEU A 61 -0.22 2.59 6.98
C LEU A 61 -0.19 3.77 7.96
N GLU A 62 -0.13 4.99 7.43
CA GLU A 62 -0.17 6.22 8.23
C GLU A 62 -1.58 6.79 8.32
N SER A 63 -2.26 6.84 7.17
CA SER A 63 -3.62 7.34 7.06
C SER A 63 -4.38 6.47 6.07
N ASP A 64 -5.53 5.98 6.49
CA ASP A 64 -6.37 5.14 5.65
C ASP A 64 -7.34 5.98 4.82
N PRO A 65 -7.21 6.01 3.48
CA PRO A 65 -8.11 6.78 2.63
C PRO A 65 -9.53 6.20 2.50
N GLU A 66 -9.78 4.95 2.92
CA GLU A 66 -11.14 4.36 2.91
C GLU A 66 -11.88 4.51 4.24
N SER A 67 -11.21 4.97 5.31
CA SER A 67 -11.82 5.13 6.63
C SER A 67 -12.37 6.55 6.90
N GLU A 68 -12.29 7.46 5.91
CA GLU A 68 -12.76 8.86 5.99
C GLU A 68 -13.98 9.15 5.10
#